data_AF-A0A381V851-F1
#
_entry.id   AF-A0A381V851-F1
#
_cell.length_a   1.000
_cell.length_b   1.000
_cell.length_c   1.000
_cell.angle_alpha   90.00
_cell.angle_beta   90.00
_cell.angle_gamma   90.00
#
_symmetry.space_group_name_H-M   'P 1'
#
loop_
_entity.id
_entity.type
_entity.pdbx_description
1 polymer ?
#
loop_
_entity_poly.entity_id
_entity_poly.type
_entity_poly.pdbx_seq_one_letter_code
_entity_poly.pdbx_strand_id
1 'polypeptide(L)' 'MFNVKVSSVKTVSVKGKKKRMGMRSGKTNDWKKAYIKLEEGQNLDFMNTEV' A
#
# COMPACT_ATOMS: atom_id res chain seq x y z
N MET A 1 5.03 3.23 -14.16
CA MET A 1 4.95 1.84 -13.65
C MET A 1 6.38 1.32 -13.53
N PHE A 2 6.75 0.64 -12.45
CA PHE A 2 8.15 0.25 -12.21
C PHE A 2 8.54 -0.93 -13.13
N ASN A 3 9.59 -0.77 -13.93
CA ASN A 3 10.08 -1.81 -14.85
C ASN A 3 10.89 -2.87 -14.10
N VAL A 4 10.21 -3.62 -13.22
CA VAL A 4 10.82 -4.65 -12.35
C VAL A 4 10.10 -5.98 -12.52
N LYS A 5 10.81 -7.08 -12.26
CA LYS A 5 10.30 -8.44 -12.26
C LYS A 5 9.96 -8.86 -10.83
N VAL A 6 8.69 -9.19 -10.63
CA VAL A 6 8.15 -9.57 -9.33
C VAL A 6 8.14 -11.09 -9.19
N SER A 7 8.62 -11.59 -8.05
CA SER A 7 8.65 -13.01 -7.73
C SER A 7 7.35 -13.48 -7.09
N SER A 8 6.84 -12.73 -6.10
CA SER A 8 5.56 -13.04 -5.46
C SER A 8 4.89 -11.81 -4.85
N VAL A 9 3.57 -11.88 -4.73
CA VAL A 9 2.73 -10.84 -4.12
C VAL A 9 1.84 -11.46 -3.05
N LYS A 10 1.88 -10.90 -1.84
CA LYS A 10 0.94 -11.22 -0.76
C LYS A 10 0.08 -10.01 -0.47
N THR A 11 -1.23 -10.15 -0.63
CA THR A 11 -2.16 -9.03 -0.40
C THR A 11 -2.96 -9.19 0.88
N VAL A 12 -3.24 -8.06 1.53
CA VAL A 12 -4.11 -7.97 2.71
C VAL A 12 -5.15 -6.89 2.47
N SER A 13 -6.42 -7.19 2.74
CA SER A 13 -7.47 -6.19 2.78
C SER A 13 -7.47 -5.53 4.17
N VAL A 14 -7.14 -4.25 4.22
CA VAL A 14 -7.09 -3.48 5.46
C VAL A 14 -8.39 -2.67 5.58
N LYS A 15 -9.16 -3.00 6.60
CA LYS A 15 -10.38 -2.26 6.91
C LYS A 15 -10.02 -0.88 7.46
N GLY A 16 -10.65 0.17 6.93
CA GLY A 16 -10.55 1.53 7.40
C GLY A 16 -11.09 1.65 8.83
N LYS A 17 -10.52 2.58 9.59
CA LYS A 17 -10.90 2.77 10.99
C LYS A 17 -12.22 3.53 11.08
N LYS A 18 -13.06 3.16 12.04
CA LYS A 18 -14.21 3.99 12.43
C LYS A 18 -13.68 5.32 12.98
N LYS A 19 -14.25 6.42 12.52
CA LYS A 19 -13.86 7.78 12.90
C LYS A 19 -15.11 8.60 13.17
N ARG A 20 -14.97 9.67 13.93
CA ARG A 20 -16.06 10.59 14.25
C ARG A 20 -15.61 12.01 13.98
N MET A 21 -16.47 12.79 13.33
CA MET A 21 -16.30 14.22 13.15
C MET A 21 -17.50 14.93 13.78
N GLY A 22 -17.30 15.50 14.97
CA GLY A 22 -18.37 16.10 15.77
C GLY A 22 -19.48 15.10 16.08
N MET A 23 -20.71 15.40 15.65
CA MET A 23 -21.88 14.54 15.82
C MET A 23 -21.92 13.36 14.84
N ARG A 24 -21.20 13.42 13.71
CA ARG A 24 -21.29 12.40 12.64
C ARG A 24 -20.27 11.29 12.84
N SER A 25 -20.75 10.05 12.91
CA SER A 25 -19.91 8.85 12.84
C SER A 25 -19.68 8.43 11.39
N GLY A 26 -18.45 8.10 11.04
CA GLY A 26 -18.06 7.59 9.72
C GLY A 26 -16.94 6.57 9.82
N LYS A 27 -16.34 6.23 8.68
CA LYS A 27 -15.22 5.29 8.58
C LYS A 27 -14.31 5.75 7.45
N THR A 28 -13.00 5.59 7.61
CA THR A 28 -12.06 5.76 6.49
C THR A 28 -12.28 4.65 5.46
N ASN A 29 -11.92 4.90 4.20
CA ASN A 29 -12.03 3.89 3.15
C ASN A 29 -11.17 2.66 3.46
N ASP A 30 -11.69 1.49 3.09
CA ASP A 30 -10.91 0.26 3.09
C ASP A 30 -9.85 0.35 1.99
N TRP A 31 -8.69 -0.23 2.23
CA TRP A 31 -7.58 -0.22 1.26
C TRP A 31 -6.94 -1.59 1.19
N LYS A 32 -6.37 -1.90 0.03
CA LYS A 32 -5.65 -3.16 -0.18
C LYS A 32 -4.16 -2.88 -0.06
N LYS A 33 -3.50 -3.52 0.91
CA LYS A 33 -2.04 -3.49 1.07
C LYS A 33 -1.44 -4.70 0.37
N ALA A 34 -0.29 -4.53 -0.27
CA ALA A 34 0.47 -5.63 -0.84
C ALA A 34 1.91 -5.63 -0.30
N TYR A 35 2.39 -6.81 0.05
CA TYR A 35 3.80 -7.10 0.28
C TYR A 35 4.33 -7.80 -0.97
N ILE A 36 5.36 -7.23 -1.58
CA ILE A 36 5.85 -7.63 -2.89
C ILE A 36 7.30 -8.08 -2.74
N LYS A 37 7.60 -9.33 -3.14
CA LYS A 37 8.96 -9.85 -3.21
C LYS A 37 9.48 -9.68 -4.64
N LEU A 38 10.59 -8.99 -4.79
CA LEU A 38 11.30 -8.85 -6.06
C LEU A 38 12.22 -10.05 -6.29
N GLU A 39 12.59 -10.26 -7.55
CA GLU A 39 13.64 -11.21 -7.90
C GLU A 39 15.02 -10.74 -7.38
N GLU A 40 15.90 -11.69 -7.11
CA GLU A 40 17.23 -11.43 -6.55
C GLU A 40 18.04 -10.51 -7.48
N GLY A 41 18.68 -9.48 -6.90
CA GLY A 41 19.46 -8.49 -7.65
C GLY A 41 18.66 -7.32 -8.24
N GLN A 42 17.33 -7.30 -8.10
CA GLN A 42 16.54 -6.13 -8.48
C GLN A 42 16.28 -5.22 -7.29
N ASN A 43 16.61 -3.94 -7.45
CA ASN A 43 16.42 -2.93 -6.42
C ASN A 43 15.37 -1.91 -6.86
N LEU A 44 14.60 -1.41 -5.90
CA LEU A 44 13.50 -0.47 -6.16
C LEU A 44 13.81 0.82 -5.39
N ASP A 45 14.39 1.80 -6.08
CA ASP A 45 14.62 3.13 -5.52
C ASP A 45 13.29 3.86 -5.37
N PHE A 46 12.68 3.70 -4.20
CA PHE A 46 11.42 4.34 -3.81
C PHE A 46 11.58 5.81 -3.39
N MET A 47 12.82 6.33 -3.35
CA MET A 47 13.18 7.62 -2.76
C MET A 47 13.32 8.77 -3.78
N ASN A 48 12.65 8.71 -4.94
CA ASN A 48 12.46 9.89 -5.78
C ASN A 48 11.04 10.42 -5.56
N THR A 49 10.85 11.12 -4.45
CA THR A 49 9.71 12.03 -4.25
C THR A 49 10.30 13.42 -4.16
N GLU A 50 10.35 14.12 -5.29
CA GLU A 50 10.53 15.57 -5.28
C GLU A 50 9.33 16.18 -4.55
N VAL A 51 9.64 17.05 -3.58
CA VAL A 51 8.70 17.90 -2.83
C VAL A 51 8.24 19.05 -3.71
#